data_AF-A0A522AAY2-F1
#
_entry.id   AF-A0A522AAY2-F1
#
_cell.length_a   1.000
_cell.length_b   1.000
_cell.length_c   1.000
_cell.angle_alpha   90.00
_cell.angle_beta   90.00
_cell.angle_gamma   90.00
#
_symmetry.space_group_name_H-M   'P 1'
#
loop_
_entity.id
_entity.type
_entity.pdbx_description
1 polymer ?
#
loop_
_entity_poly.entity_id
_entity_poly.type
_entity_poly.pdbx_seq_one_letter_code
_entity_poly.pdbx_strand_id
1 'polypeptide(L)'
;MLNPAKAFKENPILDCAVELDYSGLSPMYGGEHLNDDGSPIELDTQTAMARAHFEQHVAARGRIRVGDQSWQIDGLGLRDHSWGPRYWQNIYWYRWLPISLGRDFGAMIMTMGMRDGSVDCGGMVFTEGRYDLIVDARVRSEWDAQFHQTGLTAWCRTERGQEFEITGKVISLIPLRNRRVAEDGTELSTRITEAMTEYRCNGRVGYGLSEYLDQIENGVPVGMGIAAAR
;
A
#
# COMPACT_ATOMS: atom_id res chain seq x y z
N MET A 1 0.78 -6.53 18.10
CA MET A 1 1.64 -6.93 16.96
C MET A 1 3.04 -6.29 16.98
N LEU A 2 3.32 -5.24 17.77
CA LEU A 2 4.66 -4.62 17.90
C LEU A 2 5.79 -5.59 18.29
N ASN A 3 5.47 -6.69 18.96
CA ASN A 3 6.37 -7.84 19.15
C ASN A 3 5.80 -9.05 18.39
N PRO A 4 6.18 -9.25 17.10
CA PRO A 4 5.63 -10.31 16.26
C PRO A 4 5.89 -11.70 16.82
N ALA A 5 7.04 -11.94 17.45
CA ALA A 5 7.38 -13.24 18.04
C ALA A 5 6.45 -13.60 19.20
N LYS A 6 6.15 -12.61 20.07
CA LYS A 6 5.18 -12.79 21.16
C LYS A 6 3.77 -13.00 20.59
N ALA A 7 3.36 -12.16 19.64
CA ALA A 7 2.05 -12.28 18.99
C ALA A 7 1.86 -13.66 18.34
N PHE A 8 2.87 -14.17 17.63
CA PHE A 8 2.79 -15.48 17.00
C PHE A 8 2.70 -16.63 18.03
N LYS A 9 3.42 -16.53 19.15
CA LYS A 9 3.43 -17.57 20.20
C LYS A 9 2.17 -17.58 21.06
N GLU A 10 1.58 -16.42 21.32
CA GLU A 10 0.49 -16.28 22.30
C GLU A 10 -0.90 -16.22 21.67
N ASN A 11 -1.02 -15.88 20.39
CA ASN A 11 -2.31 -15.89 19.72
C ASN A 11 -2.83 -17.33 19.54
N PRO A 12 -4.14 -17.56 19.72
CA PRO A 12 -4.72 -18.88 19.50
C PRO A 12 -4.64 -19.28 18.02
N ILE A 13 -4.39 -20.57 17.79
CA ILE A 13 -4.54 -21.19 16.47
C ILE A 13 -5.96 -21.73 16.38
N LEU A 14 -6.74 -21.19 15.44
CA LEU A 14 -8.15 -21.51 15.25
C LEU A 14 -8.40 -21.94 13.81
N ASP A 15 -9.39 -22.81 13.62
CA ASP A 15 -9.86 -23.15 12.27
C ASP A 15 -10.44 -21.92 11.58
N CYS A 16 -10.03 -21.69 10.34
CA CYS A 16 -10.52 -20.60 9.52
C CYS A 16 -10.98 -21.08 8.14
N ALA A 17 -11.90 -20.35 7.54
CA ALA A 17 -12.35 -20.55 6.16
C ALA A 17 -12.65 -19.20 5.51
N VAL A 18 -12.29 -19.06 4.24
CA VAL A 18 -12.55 -17.89 3.42
C VAL A 18 -13.19 -18.37 2.12
N GLU A 19 -14.40 -17.92 1.85
CA GLU A 19 -15.15 -18.22 0.63
C GLU A 19 -15.60 -16.87 0.05
N LEU A 20 -14.95 -16.42 -1.02
CA LEU A 20 -15.20 -15.10 -1.62
C LEU A 20 -15.22 -15.19 -3.14
N ASP A 21 -16.28 -14.65 -3.75
CA ASP A 21 -16.40 -14.40 -5.17
C ASP A 21 -15.93 -12.98 -5.49
N TYR A 22 -14.94 -12.86 -6.38
CA TYR A 22 -14.38 -11.57 -6.79
C TYR A 22 -14.88 -11.16 -8.18
N SER A 23 -15.25 -9.90 -8.31
CA SER A 23 -15.57 -9.25 -9.59
C SER A 23 -14.69 -8.02 -9.81
N GLY A 24 -14.07 -7.92 -10.99
CA GLY A 24 -13.35 -6.71 -11.40
C GLY A 24 -14.32 -5.55 -11.63
N LEU A 25 -13.98 -4.37 -11.12
CA LEU A 25 -14.74 -3.13 -11.31
C LEU A 25 -14.10 -2.22 -12.36
N SER A 26 -12.78 -2.31 -12.49
CA SER A 26 -11.96 -1.49 -13.39
C SER A 26 -11.23 -2.36 -14.42
N PRO A 27 -10.59 -1.76 -15.43
CA PRO A 27 -9.51 -2.42 -16.16
C PRO A 27 -8.41 -2.89 -15.21
N MET A 28 -7.57 -3.83 -15.65
CA MET A 28 -6.35 -4.19 -14.94
C MET A 28 -5.25 -3.19 -15.30
N TYR A 29 -4.53 -2.69 -14.30
CA TYR A 29 -3.37 -1.82 -14.47
C TYR A 29 -2.09 -2.58 -14.13
N GLY A 30 -0.98 -2.22 -14.78
CA GLY A 30 0.32 -2.86 -14.58
C GLY A 30 0.66 -3.89 -15.65
N GLY A 31 1.69 -4.69 -15.36
CA GLY A 31 2.35 -5.62 -16.25
C GLY A 31 3.83 -5.77 -15.90
N GLU A 32 4.58 -6.39 -16.81
CA GLU A 32 6.04 -6.37 -16.78
C GLU A 32 6.54 -5.06 -17.40
N HIS A 33 7.47 -4.40 -16.72
CA HIS A 33 8.17 -3.25 -17.29
C HIS A 33 9.18 -3.78 -18.31
N LEU A 34 9.05 -3.30 -19.55
CA LEU A 34 9.91 -3.66 -20.66
C LEU A 34 10.70 -2.44 -21.10
N ASN A 35 11.85 -2.66 -21.71
CA ASN A 35 12.57 -1.63 -22.44
C ASN A 35 11.72 -1.14 -23.64
N ASP A 36 12.08 -0.01 -24.24
CA ASP A 36 11.37 0.55 -25.41
C ASP A 36 11.25 -0.44 -26.60
N ASP A 37 12.20 -1.37 -26.71
CA ASP A 37 12.23 -2.43 -27.72
C ASP A 37 11.41 -3.68 -27.35
N GLY A 38 10.74 -3.67 -26.19
CA GLY A 38 9.94 -4.77 -25.68
C GLY A 38 10.75 -5.89 -25.01
N SER A 39 12.07 -5.76 -24.90
CA SER A 39 12.89 -6.72 -24.16
C SER A 39 12.73 -6.57 -22.63
N PRO A 40 12.90 -7.64 -21.83
CA PRO A 40 12.83 -7.54 -20.38
C PRO A 40 13.91 -6.61 -19.82
N ILE A 41 13.54 -5.77 -18.86
CA ILE A 41 14.52 -4.98 -18.10
C ILE A 41 15.41 -5.95 -17.30
N GLU A 42 16.72 -5.78 -17.39
CA GLU A 42 17.66 -6.54 -16.57
C GLU A 42 17.53 -6.08 -15.12
N LEU A 43 17.11 -7.01 -14.26
CA LEU A 43 16.92 -6.74 -12.84
C LEU A 43 18.21 -7.01 -12.10
N ASP A 44 18.69 -6.03 -11.35
CA ASP A 44 19.67 -6.29 -10.31
C ASP A 44 19.03 -7.18 -9.23
N THR A 45 19.44 -8.44 -9.21
CA THR A 45 18.94 -9.45 -8.28
C THR A 45 19.31 -9.21 -6.82
N GLN A 46 20.09 -8.16 -6.51
CA GLN A 46 20.36 -7.72 -5.14
C GLN A 46 19.50 -6.52 -4.73
N THR A 47 18.99 -5.75 -5.70
CA THR A 47 18.27 -4.49 -5.42
C THR A 47 16.82 -4.43 -5.95
N ALA A 48 16.40 -5.35 -6.82
CA ALA A 48 15.09 -5.30 -7.43
C ALA A 48 13.94 -5.60 -6.44
N MET A 49 12.81 -4.91 -6.66
CA MET A 49 11.61 -4.98 -5.81
C MET A 49 10.44 -5.76 -6.39
N ALA A 50 10.38 -5.83 -7.72
CA ALA A 50 9.54 -6.72 -8.49
C ALA A 50 10.08 -6.75 -9.93
N ARG A 51 9.79 -7.82 -10.65
CA ARG A 51 9.87 -7.86 -12.12
C ARG A 51 8.67 -7.16 -12.74
N ALA A 52 7.51 -7.37 -12.14
CA ALA A 52 6.23 -6.96 -12.68
C ALA A 52 5.19 -6.94 -11.56
N HIS A 53 4.12 -6.18 -11.79
CA HIS A 53 3.01 -6.06 -10.85
C HIS A 53 1.72 -5.78 -11.60
N PHE A 54 0.57 -6.15 -11.04
CA PHE A 54 -0.70 -5.65 -11.52
C PHE A 54 -1.64 -5.31 -10.36
N GLU A 55 -2.51 -4.34 -10.62
CA GLU A 55 -3.52 -3.88 -9.68
C GLU A 55 -4.89 -3.79 -10.35
N GLN A 56 -5.95 -4.05 -9.59
CA GLN A 56 -7.32 -3.87 -10.05
C GLN A 56 -8.27 -3.55 -8.90
N HIS A 57 -9.15 -2.58 -9.08
CA HIS A 57 -10.27 -2.35 -8.18
C HIS A 57 -11.31 -3.45 -8.35
N VAL A 58 -11.75 -4.03 -7.24
CA VAL A 58 -12.62 -5.21 -7.20
C VAL A 58 -13.77 -5.03 -6.21
N ALA A 59 -14.81 -5.83 -6.40
CA ALA A 59 -15.77 -6.15 -5.35
C ALA A 59 -15.65 -7.62 -4.98
N ALA A 60 -15.90 -7.94 -3.71
CA ALA A 60 -15.91 -9.30 -3.20
C ALA A 60 -17.21 -9.56 -2.42
N ARG A 61 -17.81 -10.74 -2.63
CA ARG A 61 -18.97 -11.22 -1.87
C ARG A 61 -18.72 -12.61 -1.32
N GLY A 62 -19.17 -12.86 -0.10
CA GLY A 62 -19.11 -14.19 0.49
C GLY A 62 -18.95 -14.16 2.01
N ARG A 63 -18.10 -15.04 2.55
CA ARG A 63 -17.99 -15.27 4.00
C ARG A 63 -16.53 -15.47 4.42
N ILE A 64 -16.20 -14.88 5.57
CA ILE A 64 -15.00 -15.22 6.34
C ILE A 64 -15.44 -15.87 7.65
N ARG A 65 -14.77 -16.93 8.08
CA ARG A 65 -14.96 -17.59 9.39
C ARG A 65 -13.62 -17.79 10.08
N VAL A 66 -13.55 -17.46 11.37
CA VAL A 66 -12.39 -17.71 12.24
C VAL A 66 -12.92 -18.23 13.57
N GLY A 67 -12.61 -19.48 13.91
CA GLY A 67 -13.19 -20.15 15.08
C GLY A 67 -14.72 -20.22 14.98
N ASP A 68 -15.40 -19.68 15.99
CA ASP A 68 -16.85 -19.57 16.11
C ASP A 68 -17.43 -18.29 15.48
N GLN A 69 -16.58 -17.35 15.09
CA GLN A 69 -16.98 -16.08 14.49
C GLN A 69 -17.10 -16.18 12.98
N SER A 70 -18.14 -15.57 12.40
CA SER A 70 -18.35 -15.52 10.96
C SER A 70 -18.90 -14.16 10.52
N TRP A 71 -18.38 -13.66 9.40
CA TRP A 71 -18.75 -12.38 8.81
C TRP A 71 -19.17 -12.58 7.36
N GLN A 72 -20.30 -11.96 6.98
CA GLN A 72 -20.67 -11.80 5.58
C GLN A 72 -19.90 -10.60 5.00
N ILE A 73 -19.39 -10.79 3.79
CA ILE A 73 -18.66 -9.77 3.04
C ILE A 73 -19.52 -9.40 1.83
N ASP A 74 -19.81 -8.11 1.67
CA ASP A 74 -20.19 -7.46 0.41
C ASP A 74 -19.41 -6.15 0.39
N GLY A 75 -18.21 -6.21 -0.16
CA GLY A 75 -17.19 -5.19 0.04
C GLY A 75 -16.47 -4.82 -1.26
N LEU A 76 -15.79 -3.68 -1.20
CA LEU A 76 -14.91 -3.17 -2.25
C LEU A 76 -13.46 -3.30 -1.79
N GLY A 77 -12.52 -3.35 -2.73
CA GLY A 77 -11.11 -3.33 -2.44
C GLY A 77 -10.24 -3.25 -3.68
N LEU A 78 -8.95 -3.45 -3.49
CA LEU A 78 -7.96 -3.58 -4.55
C LEU A 78 -7.36 -4.99 -4.46
N ARG A 79 -7.15 -5.65 -5.60
CA ARG A 79 -6.23 -6.78 -5.69
C ARG A 79 -4.90 -6.26 -6.25
N ASP A 80 -3.81 -6.68 -5.63
CA ASP A 80 -2.44 -6.41 -6.08
C ASP A 80 -1.68 -7.74 -6.14
N HIS A 81 -0.85 -7.90 -7.18
CA HIS A 81 0.06 -9.02 -7.31
C HIS A 81 1.36 -8.59 -7.98
N SER A 82 2.44 -8.66 -7.22
CA SER A 82 3.81 -8.48 -7.70
C SER A 82 4.57 -9.81 -7.74
N TRP A 83 5.45 -10.01 -8.72
CA TRP A 83 6.36 -11.17 -8.78
C TRP A 83 7.78 -10.78 -9.19
N GLY A 84 8.76 -11.63 -8.86
CA GLY A 84 10.19 -11.38 -9.10
C GLY A 84 10.98 -11.19 -7.80
N PRO A 85 12.24 -10.68 -7.89
CA PRO A 85 13.05 -10.39 -6.71
C PRO A 85 12.34 -9.42 -5.76
N ARG A 86 12.54 -9.59 -4.43
CA ARG A 86 11.77 -8.87 -3.40
C ARG A 86 12.65 -8.46 -2.22
N TYR A 87 13.46 -7.42 -2.42
CA TYR A 87 14.31 -6.83 -1.38
C TYR A 87 13.74 -5.52 -0.83
N TRP A 88 12.97 -5.63 0.26
CA TRP A 88 12.26 -4.50 0.90
C TRP A 88 13.17 -3.35 1.36
N GLN A 89 14.46 -3.58 1.50
CA GLN A 89 15.44 -2.58 1.97
C GLN A 89 15.83 -1.55 0.91
N ASN A 90 15.48 -1.75 -0.36
CA ASN A 90 15.87 -0.83 -1.44
C ASN A 90 14.94 0.37 -1.57
N ILE A 91 13.67 0.23 -1.19
CA ILE A 91 12.79 1.38 -1.06
C ILE A 91 13.12 2.07 0.25
N TYR A 92 13.49 3.34 0.20
CA TYR A 92 13.84 4.06 1.42
C TYR A 92 12.58 4.35 2.25
N TRP A 93 11.52 4.79 1.58
CA TRP A 93 10.17 4.88 2.14
C TRP A 93 9.12 4.89 1.01
N TYR A 94 7.89 4.46 1.32
CA TYR A 94 6.73 4.72 0.46
C TYR A 94 5.44 4.90 1.26
N ARG A 95 4.43 5.48 0.60
CA ARG A 95 3.03 5.56 1.03
C ARG A 95 2.18 4.98 -0.10
N TRP A 96 1.59 3.82 0.13
CA TRP A 96 0.72 3.14 -0.83
C TRP A 96 -0.71 3.12 -0.30
N LEU A 97 -1.61 3.74 -1.05
CA LEU A 97 -2.98 4.04 -0.61
C LEU A 97 -4.01 3.45 -1.60
N PRO A 98 -4.38 2.17 -1.48
CA PRO A 98 -5.52 1.62 -2.22
C PRO A 98 -6.82 2.12 -1.57
N ILE A 99 -7.66 2.80 -2.33
CA ILE A 99 -8.83 3.54 -1.85
C ILE A 99 -10.05 3.16 -2.69
N SER A 100 -11.11 2.65 -2.06
CA SER A 100 -12.40 2.38 -2.71
C SER A 100 -13.49 3.30 -2.16
N LEU A 101 -13.99 4.22 -2.98
CA LEU A 101 -15.02 5.24 -2.63
C LEU A 101 -16.40 4.93 -3.25
N GLY A 102 -16.53 3.78 -3.90
CA GLY A 102 -17.74 3.33 -4.57
C GLY A 102 -17.42 2.30 -5.64
N ARG A 103 -18.45 1.70 -6.24
CA ARG A 103 -18.28 0.74 -7.35
C ARG A 103 -17.75 1.36 -8.63
N ASP A 104 -17.79 2.69 -8.71
CA ASP A 104 -17.48 3.55 -9.84
C ASP A 104 -16.43 4.62 -9.51
N PHE A 105 -15.89 4.62 -8.27
CA PHE A 105 -14.89 5.57 -7.83
C PHE A 105 -13.89 4.93 -6.88
N GLY A 106 -12.61 4.96 -7.25
CA GLY A 106 -11.50 4.58 -6.39
C GLY A 106 -10.20 5.24 -6.82
N ALA A 107 -9.14 5.02 -6.05
CA ALA A 107 -7.79 5.45 -6.38
C ALA A 107 -6.78 4.44 -5.83
N MET A 108 -5.65 4.28 -6.51
CA MET A 108 -4.42 3.82 -5.88
C MET A 108 -3.44 4.98 -5.98
N ILE A 109 -2.98 5.51 -4.85
CA ILE A 109 -2.01 6.60 -4.79
C ILE A 109 -0.72 6.08 -4.19
N MET A 110 0.38 6.28 -4.90
CA MET A 110 1.73 5.95 -4.43
C MET A 110 2.58 7.21 -4.37
N THR A 111 3.27 7.43 -3.25
CA THR A 111 4.45 8.30 -3.18
C THR A 111 5.62 7.52 -2.58
N MET A 112 6.81 7.70 -3.10
CA MET A 112 8.00 7.02 -2.62
C MET A 112 9.24 7.86 -2.74
N GLY A 113 10.27 7.51 -1.97
CA GLY A 113 11.58 8.10 -2.12
C GLY A 113 12.70 7.10 -1.96
N MET A 114 13.84 7.46 -2.54
CA MET A 114 15.08 6.69 -2.51
C MET A 114 16.09 7.33 -1.57
N ARG A 115 17.18 6.60 -1.28
CA ARG A 115 18.24 7.06 -0.35
C ARG A 115 19.00 8.28 -0.85
N ASP A 116 19.06 8.49 -2.16
CA ASP A 116 19.70 9.65 -2.78
C ASP A 116 18.85 10.93 -2.71
N GLY A 117 17.64 10.85 -2.16
CA GLY A 117 16.69 11.95 -2.04
C GLY A 117 15.77 12.13 -3.24
N SER A 118 15.88 11.30 -4.28
CA SER A 118 14.89 11.25 -5.35
C SER A 118 13.52 10.82 -4.81
N VAL A 119 12.47 11.42 -5.37
CA VAL A 119 11.08 11.17 -5.02
C VAL A 119 10.32 10.87 -6.30
N ASP A 120 9.45 9.88 -6.22
CA ASP A 120 8.55 9.52 -7.30
C ASP A 120 7.12 9.36 -6.77
N CYS A 121 6.15 9.49 -7.65
CA CYS A 121 4.75 9.30 -7.34
C CYS A 121 3.98 8.77 -8.54
N GLY A 122 2.84 8.14 -8.27
CA GLY A 122 2.01 7.62 -9.34
C GLY A 122 0.78 6.89 -8.83
N GLY A 123 0.30 6.00 -9.67
CA GLY A 123 -0.91 5.25 -9.46
C GLY A 123 -2.02 5.68 -10.42
N MET A 124 -3.27 5.52 -9.98
CA MET A 124 -4.44 5.65 -10.85
C MET A 124 -5.66 6.17 -10.08
N VAL A 125 -6.50 6.91 -10.77
CA VAL A 125 -7.87 7.21 -10.33
C VAL A 125 -8.84 6.43 -11.19
N PHE A 126 -9.72 5.65 -10.56
CA PHE A 126 -10.82 4.95 -11.22
C PHE A 126 -12.06 5.83 -11.18
N THR A 127 -12.49 6.35 -12.32
CA THR A 127 -13.80 7.01 -12.49
C THR A 127 -14.33 6.73 -13.89
N GLU A 128 -15.64 6.86 -14.11
CA GLU A 128 -16.24 6.77 -15.46
C GLU A 128 -15.90 5.45 -16.19
N GLY A 129 -15.68 4.35 -15.44
CA GLY A 129 -15.36 3.04 -16.00
C GLY A 129 -13.92 2.88 -16.52
N ARG A 130 -13.02 3.83 -16.26
CA ARG A 130 -11.61 3.78 -16.70
C ARG A 130 -10.63 4.21 -15.62
N TYR A 131 -9.35 3.93 -15.86
CA TYR A 131 -8.25 4.52 -15.10
C TYR A 131 -7.69 5.74 -15.80
N ASP A 132 -7.43 6.79 -15.03
CA ASP A 132 -6.54 7.88 -15.41
C ASP A 132 -5.30 7.83 -14.54
N LEU A 133 -4.12 7.91 -15.17
CA LEU A 133 -2.86 7.83 -14.45
C LEU A 133 -2.60 9.09 -13.64
N ILE A 134 -2.05 8.91 -12.45
CA ILE A 134 -1.61 9.99 -11.58
C ILE A 134 -0.23 10.46 -12.04
N VAL A 135 -0.10 11.77 -12.25
CA VAL A 135 1.16 12.42 -12.70
C VAL A 135 1.79 13.30 -11.62
N ASP A 136 1.08 13.51 -10.51
CA ASP A 136 1.56 14.25 -9.34
C ASP A 136 0.73 13.83 -8.13
N ALA A 137 1.38 13.59 -6.99
CA ALA A 137 0.71 13.25 -5.75
C ALA A 137 1.51 13.66 -4.51
N ARG A 138 0.79 13.95 -3.43
CA ARG A 138 1.34 14.32 -2.13
C ARG A 138 0.52 13.67 -1.04
N VAL A 139 1.18 13.22 0.02
CA VAL A 139 0.54 12.64 1.20
C VAL A 139 1.05 13.37 2.43
N ARG A 140 0.13 13.92 3.21
CA ARG A 140 0.40 14.48 4.54
C ARG A 140 -0.26 13.61 5.58
N SER A 141 0.43 13.31 6.67
CA SER A 141 0.05 12.30 7.65
C SER A 141 0.06 12.87 9.07
N GLU A 142 -0.78 12.28 9.91
CA GLU A 142 -0.84 12.51 11.35
C GLU A 142 -0.32 11.27 12.07
N TRP A 143 0.42 11.44 13.16
CA TRP A 143 1.21 10.36 13.77
C TRP A 143 0.93 10.21 15.26
N ASP A 144 0.97 8.98 15.76
CA ASP A 144 1.04 8.69 17.19
C ASP A 144 2.48 8.78 17.74
N ALA A 145 2.65 8.57 19.05
CA ALA A 145 3.95 8.61 19.72
C ALA A 145 4.90 7.45 19.31
N GLN A 146 4.39 6.44 18.60
CA GLN A 146 5.14 5.31 18.06
C GLN A 146 5.36 5.44 16.55
N PHE A 147 5.08 6.62 15.99
CA PHE A 147 5.22 6.94 14.57
C PHE A 147 4.32 6.08 13.67
N HIS A 148 3.16 5.66 14.15
CA HIS A 148 2.11 5.08 13.31
C HIS A 148 1.18 6.19 12.83
N GLN A 149 0.77 6.09 11.57
CA GLN A 149 -0.22 6.98 10.99
C GLN A 149 -1.58 6.77 11.66
N THR A 150 -2.24 7.88 11.98
CA THR A 150 -3.58 7.95 12.61
C THR A 150 -4.60 8.61 11.70
N GLY A 151 -4.12 9.45 10.78
CA GLY A 151 -4.90 10.10 9.73
C GLY A 151 -3.97 10.58 8.63
N LEU A 152 -4.55 10.96 7.49
CA LEU A 152 -3.81 11.52 6.36
C LEU A 152 -4.69 12.39 5.46
N THR A 153 -4.07 13.26 4.68
CA THR A 153 -4.64 13.93 3.52
C THR A 153 -3.74 13.63 2.32
N ALA A 154 -4.30 12.97 1.32
CA ALA A 154 -3.68 12.76 0.03
C ALA A 154 -4.25 13.76 -0.98
N TRP A 155 -3.39 14.36 -1.79
CA TRP A 155 -3.77 15.09 -2.99
C TRP A 155 -3.14 14.42 -4.19
N CYS A 156 -3.86 14.33 -5.31
CA CYS A 156 -3.30 13.86 -6.57
C CYS A 156 -3.89 14.59 -7.78
N ARG A 157 -3.13 14.59 -8.88
CA ARG A 157 -3.54 15.10 -10.19
C ARG A 157 -3.33 14.03 -11.25
N THR A 158 -4.33 13.84 -12.09
CA THR A 158 -4.29 12.88 -13.20
C THR A 158 -3.70 13.50 -14.47
N GLU A 159 -3.32 12.67 -15.43
CA GLU A 159 -2.86 13.09 -16.77
C GLU A 159 -3.90 13.93 -17.53
N ARG A 160 -5.19 13.76 -17.22
CA ARG A 160 -6.29 14.55 -17.78
C ARG A 160 -6.55 15.87 -17.04
N GLY A 161 -5.73 16.19 -16.03
CA GLY A 161 -5.84 17.42 -15.24
C GLY A 161 -6.93 17.42 -14.18
N GLN A 162 -7.54 16.25 -13.87
CA GLN A 162 -8.45 16.14 -12.74
C GLN A 162 -7.64 16.09 -11.44
N GLU A 163 -8.08 16.85 -10.43
CA GLU A 163 -7.46 16.89 -9.11
C GLU A 163 -8.41 16.34 -8.04
N PHE A 164 -7.84 15.64 -7.06
CA PHE A 164 -8.57 15.05 -5.96
C PHE A 164 -7.85 15.34 -4.65
N GLU A 165 -8.61 15.78 -3.65
CA GLU A 165 -8.18 15.79 -2.26
C GLU A 165 -8.97 14.71 -1.50
N ILE A 166 -8.24 13.80 -0.85
CA ILE A 166 -8.79 12.63 -0.17
C ILE A 166 -8.29 12.66 1.27
N THR A 167 -9.22 12.68 2.22
CA THR A 167 -8.88 12.59 3.65
C THR A 167 -9.06 11.16 4.13
N GLY A 168 -8.19 10.72 5.03
CA GLY A 168 -8.16 9.37 5.59
C GLY A 168 -8.12 9.40 7.11
N LYS A 169 -8.92 8.55 7.75
CA LYS A 169 -8.89 8.30 9.19
C LYS A 169 -8.60 6.82 9.45
N VAL A 170 -7.54 6.53 10.17
CA VAL A 170 -7.16 5.15 10.50
C VAL A 170 -8.14 4.57 11.52
N ILE A 171 -8.65 3.38 11.21
CA ILE A 171 -9.57 2.61 12.07
C ILE A 171 -8.78 1.62 12.92
N SER A 172 -7.87 0.88 12.28
CA SER A 172 -7.04 -0.14 12.92
C SER A 172 -5.75 -0.31 12.15
N LEU A 173 -4.65 -0.59 12.86
CA LEU A 173 -3.32 -0.68 12.27
C LEU A 173 -2.55 -1.89 12.81
N ILE A 174 -1.85 -2.58 11.92
CA ILE A 174 -0.93 -3.66 12.24
C ILE A 174 0.49 -3.24 11.81
N PRO A 175 1.42 -3.06 12.76
CA PRO A 175 2.82 -2.85 12.43
C PRO A 175 3.51 -4.19 12.16
N LEU A 176 4.15 -4.27 11.01
CA LEU A 176 4.98 -5.37 10.53
C LEU A 176 6.43 -4.91 10.41
N ARG A 177 7.35 -5.89 10.37
CA ARG A 177 8.77 -5.62 10.16
C ARG A 177 9.45 -6.72 9.36
N ASN A 178 10.40 -6.31 8.53
CA ASN A 178 11.34 -7.19 7.87
C ASN A 178 12.76 -6.86 8.37
N ARG A 179 13.58 -7.88 8.61
CA ARG A 179 14.96 -7.72 9.07
C ARG A 179 15.90 -8.55 8.20
N ARG A 180 17.05 -7.98 7.88
CA ARG A 180 18.14 -8.63 7.15
C ARG A 180 19.47 -8.20 7.74
N VAL A 181 20.47 -9.09 7.71
CA VAL A 181 21.86 -8.73 7.97
C VAL A 181 22.57 -8.64 6.63
N ALA A 182 23.20 -7.50 6.34
CA ALA A 182 24.01 -7.30 5.15
C ALA A 182 25.35 -8.04 5.23
N GLU A 183 26.08 -8.15 4.13
CA GLU A 183 27.36 -8.88 4.08
C GLU A 183 28.42 -8.28 5.01
N ASP A 184 28.37 -6.98 5.26
CA ASP A 184 29.25 -6.25 6.18
C ASP A 184 28.83 -6.37 7.66
N GLY A 185 27.77 -7.13 7.95
CA GLY A 185 27.22 -7.32 9.30
C GLY A 185 26.22 -6.26 9.73
N THR A 186 25.90 -5.27 8.89
CA THR A 186 24.90 -4.24 9.21
C THR A 186 23.51 -4.85 9.32
N GLU A 187 22.82 -4.61 10.44
CA GLU A 187 21.40 -4.95 10.57
C GLU A 187 20.52 -3.92 9.85
N LEU A 188 19.77 -4.38 8.86
CA LEU A 188 18.78 -3.61 8.13
C LEU A 188 17.39 -3.95 8.68
N SER A 189 16.61 -2.91 8.99
CA SER A 189 15.26 -3.06 9.51
C SER A 189 14.29 -2.20 8.70
N THR A 190 13.34 -2.86 8.07
CA THR A 190 12.22 -2.23 7.38
C THR A 190 10.97 -2.37 8.24
N ARG A 191 10.22 -1.28 8.40
CA ARG A 191 8.91 -1.28 9.02
C ARG A 191 7.86 -1.09 7.94
N ILE A 192 6.78 -1.85 8.04
CA ILE A 192 5.58 -1.69 7.22
C ILE A 192 4.40 -1.57 8.16
N THR A 193 3.59 -0.54 8.03
CA THR A 193 2.36 -0.40 8.81
C THR A 193 1.18 -0.57 7.88
N GLU A 194 0.35 -1.57 8.17
CA GLU A 194 -0.86 -1.90 7.42
C GLU A 194 -2.06 -1.33 8.17
N ALA A 195 -2.67 -0.28 7.63
CA ALA A 195 -3.74 0.42 8.34
C ALA A 195 -5.05 0.41 7.55
N MET A 196 -6.08 -0.24 8.10
CA MET A 196 -7.44 -0.10 7.61
C MET A 196 -7.92 1.33 7.85
N THR A 197 -8.33 2.00 6.77
CA THR A 197 -8.54 3.45 6.75
C THR A 197 -9.89 3.78 6.12
N GLU A 198 -10.68 4.63 6.79
CA GLU A 198 -11.87 5.27 6.20
C GLU A 198 -11.41 6.48 5.39
N TYR A 199 -11.83 6.56 4.13
CA TYR A 199 -11.49 7.64 3.22
C TYR A 199 -12.71 8.49 2.85
N ARG A 200 -12.49 9.78 2.61
CA ARG A 200 -13.51 10.74 2.17
C ARG A 200 -13.01 11.61 1.04
N CYS A 201 -13.81 11.72 -0.01
CA CYS A 201 -13.53 12.58 -1.17
C CYS A 201 -14.84 12.88 -1.91
N ASN A 202 -15.03 14.13 -2.35
CA ASN A 202 -16.20 14.56 -3.14
C ASN A 202 -17.56 14.13 -2.55
N GLY A 203 -17.70 14.22 -1.22
CA GLY A 203 -18.91 13.84 -0.49
C GLY A 203 -19.13 12.32 -0.34
N ARG A 204 -18.24 11.48 -0.89
CA ARG A 204 -18.30 10.03 -0.73
C ARG A 204 -17.45 9.56 0.45
N VAL A 205 -17.87 8.44 1.04
CA VAL A 205 -17.15 7.73 2.09
C VAL A 205 -16.82 6.34 1.58
N GLY A 206 -15.59 5.92 1.81
CA GLY A 206 -15.03 4.68 1.33
C GLY A 206 -14.00 4.11 2.26
N TYR A 207 -13.38 3.01 1.86
CA TYR A 207 -12.43 2.29 2.69
C TYR A 207 -11.28 1.73 1.85
N GLY A 208 -10.18 1.44 2.53
CA GLY A 208 -9.01 0.82 1.94
C GLY A 208 -7.87 0.73 2.94
N LEU A 209 -6.66 0.59 2.44
CA LEU A 209 -5.45 0.58 3.28
C LEU A 209 -4.73 1.92 3.18
N SER A 210 -4.01 2.29 4.23
CA SER A 210 -2.85 3.17 4.16
C SER A 210 -1.62 2.36 4.59
N GLU A 211 -0.85 1.92 3.60
CA GLU A 211 0.34 1.10 3.82
C GLU A 211 1.58 1.99 3.75
N TYR A 212 2.28 2.12 4.87
CA TYR A 212 3.48 2.93 4.95
C TYR A 212 4.68 2.04 5.18
N LEU A 213 5.66 2.13 4.30
CA LEU A 213 6.96 1.53 4.48
C LEU A 213 7.98 2.59 4.80
N ASP A 214 8.83 2.30 5.79
CA ASP A 214 10.02 3.09 6.08
C ASP A 214 11.18 2.15 6.44
N GLN A 215 12.38 2.48 6.00
CA GLN A 215 13.57 1.98 6.70
C GLN A 215 13.64 2.60 8.10
N ILE A 216 14.17 1.84 9.06
CA ILE A 216 14.40 2.31 10.43
C ILE A 216 15.86 2.69 10.59
N GLU A 217 16.12 3.95 10.90
CA GLU A 217 17.45 4.48 11.17
C GLU A 217 17.46 5.16 12.53
N ASN A 218 18.44 4.82 13.38
CA ASN A 218 18.52 5.31 14.76
C ASN A 218 17.21 5.10 15.56
N GLY A 219 16.48 4.01 15.26
CA GLY A 219 15.20 3.69 15.90
C GLY A 219 14.00 4.50 15.40
N VAL A 220 14.17 5.36 14.40
CA VAL A 220 13.13 6.23 13.86
C VAL A 220 12.83 5.84 12.40
N PRO A 221 11.56 5.82 11.98
CA PRO A 221 11.20 5.65 10.57
C PRO A 221 11.68 6.85 9.75
N VAL A 222 12.41 6.60 8.67
CA VAL A 222 13.08 7.65 7.89
C VAL A 222 12.12 8.69 7.32
N GLY A 223 10.89 8.29 6.98
CA GLY A 223 9.87 9.21 6.48
C GLY A 223 9.50 10.33 7.47
N MET A 224 9.73 10.16 8.78
CA MET A 224 9.50 11.21 9.77
C MET A 224 10.40 12.44 9.57
N GLY A 225 11.58 12.26 8.98
CA GLY A 225 12.53 13.34 8.71
C GLY A 225 12.32 14.02 7.35
N ILE A 226 11.53 13.42 6.46
CA ILE A 226 11.46 13.80 5.03
C ILE A 226 10.17 14.56 4.78
N ALA A 227 10.26 15.81 4.29
CA ALA A 227 9.07 16.64 4.07
C ALA A 227 8.07 16.01 3.08
N ALA A 228 8.57 15.34 2.03
CA ALA A 228 7.73 14.67 1.04
C ALA A 228 7.04 13.39 1.56
N ALA A 229 7.50 12.84 2.68
CA ALA A 229 7.02 11.60 3.29
C ALA A 229 6.16 11.83 4.55
N ARG A 230 6.04 13.10 4.97
CA ARG A 230 5.36 13.55 6.19
C ARG A 230 3.93 13.97 5.89
#